data_AF-A0AAD7P2L0-F1
#
_entry.id   AF-A0AAD7P2L0-F1
#
_cell.length_a   1.000
_cell.length_b   1.000
_cell.length_c   1.000
_cell.angle_alpha   90.00
_cell.angle_beta   90.00
_cell.angle_gamma   90.00
#
_symmetry.space_group_name_H-M   'P 1'
#
loop_
_entity.id
_entity.type
_entity.pdbx_description
1 polymer ?
#
loop_
_entity_poly.entity_id
_entity_poly.type
_entity_poly.pdbx_seq_one_letter_code
_entity_poly.pdbx_strand_id
1 'polypeptide(L)'
;MTLSAALTSPLNKIADLDDENWGKWNKLFMMFFRGCSATWITAATATSKVPDDKKELDSELVWAIYSHVSETYQPLIEDATSGLEAWRTLKTRFEKSTMSRRIKALISRETKYT
;
A
#
# COMPACT_ATOMS: atom_id res chain seq x y z
N MET A 1 -12.63 16.38 -4.70
CA MET A 1 -11.30 16.84 -5.19
C MET A 1 -10.71 15.69 -5.97
N THR A 2 -10.37 15.92 -7.24
CA THR A 2 -9.87 14.91 -8.17
C THR A 2 -8.33 14.88 -8.15
N LEU A 3 -7.74 13.71 -8.29
CA LEU A 3 -6.30 13.50 -8.45
C LEU A 3 -5.82 14.24 -9.71
N SER A 4 -4.94 15.22 -9.52
CA SER A 4 -4.36 15.94 -10.64
C SER A 4 -3.31 15.09 -11.37
N ALA A 5 -3.16 15.30 -12.68
CA ALA A 5 -2.12 14.63 -13.47
C ALA A 5 -0.70 14.86 -12.91
N ALA A 6 -0.46 15.99 -12.25
CA ALA A 6 0.82 16.29 -11.61
C ALA A 6 1.10 15.38 -10.40
N LEU A 7 0.06 14.97 -9.66
CA LEU A 7 0.17 14.06 -8.52
C LEU A 7 0.23 12.59 -8.95
N THR A 8 -0.35 12.24 -10.10
CA THR A 8 -0.35 10.85 -10.62
C THR A 8 0.83 10.55 -11.52
N SER A 9 1.44 11.54 -12.18
CA SER A 9 2.63 11.32 -13.03
C SER A 9 3.80 10.59 -12.34
N PRO A 10 4.11 10.85 -11.05
CA PRO A 10 5.12 10.09 -10.32
C PRO A 10 4.75 8.62 -10.10
N LEU A 11 3.46 8.24 -10.12
CA LEU A 11 3.02 6.86 -9.92
C LEU A 11 3.52 5.94 -11.04
N ASN A 12 3.61 6.43 -12.28
CA ASN A 12 4.14 5.68 -13.43
C ASN A 12 5.59 5.19 -13.26
N LYS A 13 6.31 5.67 -12.23
CA LYS A 13 7.67 5.24 -11.90
C LYS A 13 7.72 4.22 -10.78
N ILE A 14 6.58 3.92 -10.16
CA ILE A 14 6.44 2.91 -9.12
C ILE A 14 6.24 1.57 -9.84
N ALA A 15 7.16 0.63 -9.61
CA ALA A 15 6.96 -0.74 -10.08
C ALA A 15 5.77 -1.38 -9.36
N ASP A 16 5.05 -2.26 -10.05
CA ASP A 16 3.90 -2.96 -9.48
C ASP A 16 4.27 -3.72 -8.20
N LEU A 17 3.37 -3.71 -7.21
CA LEU A 17 3.60 -4.38 -5.95
C LEU A 17 3.76 -5.88 -6.17
N ASP A 18 4.87 -6.40 -5.64
CA ASP A 18 5.17 -7.81 -5.57
C ASP A 18 5.71 -8.19 -4.17
N ASP A 19 6.12 -9.45 -4.06
CA ASP A 19 6.63 -10.04 -2.84
C ASP A 19 7.98 -9.47 -2.37
N GLU A 20 8.76 -8.88 -3.27
CA GLU A 20 10.14 -8.44 -3.05
C GLU A 20 10.23 -6.94 -2.77
N ASN A 21 9.27 -6.16 -3.28
CA ASN A 21 9.39 -4.71 -3.36
C ASN A 21 8.52 -3.92 -2.36
N TRP A 22 7.74 -4.60 -1.50
CA TRP A 22 6.84 -3.97 -0.51
C TRP A 22 7.45 -2.76 0.20
N GLY A 23 8.68 -2.88 0.70
CA GLY A 23 9.33 -1.80 1.46
C GLY A 23 9.56 -0.52 0.66
N LYS A 24 9.86 -0.64 -0.64
CA LYS A 24 10.02 0.51 -1.55
C LYS A 24 8.65 1.03 -1.99
N TRP A 25 7.76 0.11 -2.38
CA TRP A 25 6.40 0.41 -2.82
C TRP A 25 5.61 1.19 -1.76
N ASN A 26 5.60 0.70 -0.51
CA ASN A 26 4.93 1.32 0.64
C ASN A 26 5.43 2.76 0.87
N LYS A 27 6.75 3.00 0.82
CA LYS A 27 7.31 4.35 1.00
C LYS A 27 6.83 5.33 -0.08
N LEU A 28 6.80 4.89 -1.34
CA LEU A 28 6.38 5.73 -2.45
C LEU A 28 4.87 6.03 -2.38
N PHE A 29 4.05 5.03 -2.07
CA PHE A 29 2.61 5.23 -1.88
C PHE A 29 2.29 6.12 -0.67
N MET A 30 3.03 6.00 0.44
CA MET A 30 2.89 6.94 1.56
C MET A 30 3.20 8.39 1.16
N MET A 31 4.22 8.63 0.31
CA MET A 31 4.51 9.97 -0.20
C MET A 31 3.41 10.47 -1.13
N PHE A 32 2.88 9.61 -1.99
CA PHE A 32 1.73 9.91 -2.85
C PHE A 32 0.49 10.31 -2.04
N PHE A 33 0.12 9.53 -1.02
CA PHE A 33 -1.02 9.87 -0.15
C PHE A 33 -0.82 11.21 0.55
N ARG A 34 0.39 11.50 1.04
CA ARG A 34 0.71 12.81 1.62
C ARG A 34 0.56 13.94 0.60
N GLY A 35 1.02 13.75 -0.64
CA GLY A 35 0.86 14.72 -1.72
C GLY A 35 -0.60 14.99 -2.07
N CYS A 36 -1.47 13.98 -1.94
CA CYS A 36 -2.90 14.10 -2.16
C CYS A 36 -3.69 14.58 -0.92
N SER A 37 -2.99 14.95 0.17
CA SER A 37 -3.62 15.25 1.48
C SER A 37 -4.45 14.09 2.05
N ALA A 38 -4.15 12.85 1.65
CA ALA A 38 -4.80 11.60 2.07
C ALA A 38 -4.19 11.01 3.34
N THR A 39 -3.87 11.85 4.34
CA THR A 39 -3.15 11.42 5.54
C THR A 39 -3.93 10.42 6.40
N TRP A 40 -5.27 10.39 6.30
CA TRP A 40 -6.14 9.43 7.01
C TRP A 40 -5.86 7.97 6.63
N ILE A 41 -5.44 7.70 5.39
CA ILE A 41 -5.06 6.34 4.95
C ILE A 41 -3.85 5.83 5.73
N THR A 42 -2.92 6.72 6.04
CA THR A 42 -1.63 6.41 6.67
C THR A 42 -1.60 6.68 8.17
N ALA A 43 -2.71 7.15 8.76
CA ALA A 43 -2.76 7.53 10.16
C ALA A 43 -2.39 6.35 11.06
N ALA A 44 -1.53 6.63 12.05
CA ALA A 44 -1.10 5.62 13.02
C ALA A 44 -2.26 5.18 13.93
N THR A 45 -3.20 6.08 14.17
CA THR A 45 -4.49 5.74 14.79
C THR A 45 -5.39 5.13 13.72
N ALA A 46 -5.99 3.98 14.03
CA ALA A 46 -6.90 3.30 13.13
C ALA A 46 -8.14 4.16 12.88
N THR A 47 -8.09 5.04 11.87
CA THR A 47 -9.28 5.77 11.41
C THR A 47 -10.20 4.72 10.81
N SER A 48 -11.27 4.32 11.50
CA SER A 48 -12.13 3.23 11.02
C SER A 48 -12.92 3.61 9.77
N LYS A 49 -12.95 4.90 9.41
CA LYS A 49 -13.74 5.44 8.32
C LYS A 49 -12.99 6.52 7.53
N VAL A 50 -13.31 6.58 6.24
CA VAL A 50 -12.96 7.69 5.36
C VAL A 50 -13.74 8.93 5.80
N PRO A 51 -13.11 10.11 5.94
CA PRO A 51 -13.84 11.36 6.21
C PRO A 51 -14.89 11.64 5.13
N ASP A 52 -16.07 12.15 5.52
CA ASP A 52 -17.18 12.33 4.58
C ASP A 52 -16.83 13.27 3.41
N ASP A 53 -16.05 14.32 3.67
CA ASP A 53 -15.57 15.29 2.66
C ASP A 53 -14.44 14.73 1.77
N LYS A 54 -14.01 13.48 1.99
CA LYS A 54 -12.91 12.82 1.29
C LYS A 54 -13.31 11.57 0.50
N LYS A 55 -14.59 11.19 0.49
CA LYS A 55 -15.07 9.97 -0.20
C LYS A 55 -14.75 9.92 -1.70
N GLU A 56 -14.86 11.05 -2.39
CA GLU A 56 -14.48 11.14 -3.81
C GLU A 56 -13.01 10.80 -4.02
N LEU A 57 -12.13 11.47 -3.27
CA LEU A 57 -10.68 11.23 -3.34
C LEU A 57 -10.35 9.79 -2.95
N ASP A 58 -10.98 9.25 -1.92
CA ASP A 58 -10.76 7.87 -1.50
C ASP A 58 -11.17 6.84 -2.57
N SER A 59 -12.26 7.09 -3.30
CA SER A 59 -12.69 6.26 -4.43
C SER A 59 -11.64 6.24 -5.56
N GLU A 60 -11.02 7.39 -5.84
CA GLU A 60 -9.94 7.48 -6.83
C GLU A 60 -8.66 6.79 -6.35
N LEU A 61 -8.39 6.82 -5.03
CA LEU A 61 -7.25 6.15 -4.43
C LEU A 61 -7.37 4.63 -4.50
N VAL A 62 -8.59 4.05 -4.46
CA VAL A 62 -8.79 2.60 -4.72
C VAL A 62 -8.16 2.22 -6.05
N TRP A 63 -8.54 2.94 -7.11
CA TRP A 63 -8.07 2.65 -8.46
C TRP A 63 -6.57 2.86 -8.60
N ALA A 64 -6.04 3.95 -8.03
CA ALA A 64 -4.61 4.24 -8.07
C ALA A 64 -3.77 3.16 -7.36
N ILE A 65 -4.29 2.58 -6.27
CA ILE A 65 -3.66 1.46 -5.57
C ILE A 65 -3.73 0.21 -6.45
N TYR A 66 -4.94 -0.15 -6.92
CA TYR A 66 -5.17 -1.35 -7.73
C TYR A 66 -4.27 -1.39 -8.98
N SER A 67 -4.13 -0.27 -9.68
CA SER A 67 -3.35 -0.19 -10.91
C SER A 67 -1.83 -0.31 -10.71
N HIS A 68 -1.34 -0.36 -9.47
CA HIS A 68 0.07 -0.54 -9.13
C HIS A 68 0.29 -1.78 -8.24
N VAL A 69 -0.64 -2.73 -8.31
CA VAL A 69 -0.51 -4.05 -7.73
C VAL A 69 -0.40 -5.04 -8.89
N SER A 70 0.57 -5.96 -8.83
CA SER A 70 0.70 -6.98 -9.88
C SER A 70 -0.54 -7.86 -9.93
N GLU A 71 -0.85 -8.42 -11.10
CA GLU A 71 -2.03 -9.27 -11.34
C GLU A 71 -2.17 -10.40 -10.31
N THR A 72 -1.06 -10.96 -9.84
CA THR A 72 -1.02 -11.99 -8.78
C THR A 72 -1.67 -11.53 -7.46
N TYR A 73 -1.58 -10.24 -7.14
CA TYR A 73 -2.03 -9.68 -5.86
C TYR A 73 -3.26 -8.77 -5.98
N GLN A 74 -3.68 -8.41 -7.18
CA GLN A 74 -4.92 -7.65 -7.42
C GLN A 74 -6.16 -8.31 -6.76
N PRO A 75 -6.33 -9.65 -6.77
CA PRO A 75 -7.46 -10.28 -6.10
C PRO A 75 -7.54 -10.03 -4.58
N LEU A 76 -6.45 -9.56 -3.95
CA LEU A 76 -6.49 -9.20 -2.52
C LEU A 76 -7.31 -7.94 -2.25
N ILE A 77 -7.53 -7.10 -3.26
CA ILE A 77 -8.17 -5.78 -3.13
C ILE A 77 -9.22 -5.52 -4.21
N GLU A 78 -9.61 -6.52 -5.00
CA GLU A 78 -10.59 -6.37 -6.08
C GLU A 78 -11.97 -5.95 -5.55
N ASP A 79 -12.34 -6.45 -4.38
CA ASP A 79 -13.60 -6.12 -3.69
C ASP A 79 -13.47 -4.91 -2.76
N ALA A 80 -12.31 -4.25 -2.71
CA ALA A 80 -12.10 -3.12 -1.81
C ALA A 80 -12.97 -1.93 -2.24
N THR A 81 -13.79 -1.44 -1.31
CA THR A 81 -14.73 -0.34 -1.55
C THR A 81 -14.14 1.03 -1.28
N SER A 82 -12.94 1.08 -0.70
CA SER A 82 -12.26 2.30 -0.28
C SER A 82 -10.74 2.18 -0.39
N GLY A 83 -10.05 3.28 -0.68
CA GLY A 83 -8.59 3.31 -0.78
C GLY A 83 -7.95 2.97 0.56
N LEU A 84 -8.62 3.37 1.64
CA LEU A 84 -8.30 2.97 3.02
C LEU A 84 -8.35 1.45 3.23
N GLU A 85 -9.39 0.77 2.74
CA GLU A 85 -9.54 -0.68 2.83
C GLU A 85 -8.45 -1.40 2.02
N ALA A 86 -8.28 -1.01 0.75
CA ALA A 86 -7.24 -1.57 -0.13
C ALA A 86 -5.84 -1.45 0.52
N TRP A 87 -5.50 -0.26 1.02
CA TRP A 87 -4.23 -0.02 1.70
C TRP A 87 -4.02 -0.92 2.92
N ARG A 88 -5.05 -1.07 3.77
CA ARG A 88 -4.98 -1.91 4.98
C ARG A 88 -4.79 -3.38 4.65
N THR A 89 -5.48 -3.88 3.63
CA THR A 89 -5.39 -5.28 3.21
C THR A 89 -3.98 -5.58 2.72
N LEU A 90 -3.42 -4.73 1.85
CA LEU A 90 -2.04 -4.87 1.38
C LEU A 90 -1.03 -4.76 2.53
N LYS A 91 -1.17 -3.74 3.38
CA LYS A 91 -0.28 -3.55 4.53
C LYS A 91 -0.26 -4.79 5.43
N THR A 92 -1.43 -5.31 5.77
CA THR A 92 -1.56 -6.52 6.60
C THR A 92 -0.88 -7.73 5.96
N ARG A 93 -1.09 -7.94 4.66
CA ARG A 93 -0.51 -9.06 3.91
C ARG A 93 1.02 -8.96 3.83
N PHE A 94 1.54 -7.83 3.37
CA PHE A 94 2.93 -7.69 3.00
C PHE A 94 3.85 -7.33 4.17
N GLU A 95 3.38 -6.62 5.20
CA GLU A 95 4.16 -6.45 6.43
C GLU A 95 4.35 -7.78 7.17
N LYS A 96 3.29 -8.58 7.28
CA LYS A 96 3.36 -9.92 7.88
C LYS A 96 4.35 -10.81 7.13
N SER A 97 4.26 -10.81 5.81
CA SER A 97 5.13 -11.64 4.95
C SER A 97 6.60 -11.21 5.02
N THR A 98 6.85 -9.90 5.02
CA THR A 98 8.20 -9.34 5.18
C THR A 98 8.78 -9.73 6.53
N MET A 99 8.01 -9.63 7.62
CA MET A 99 8.45 -10.05 8.95
C MET A 99 8.77 -11.55 9.01
N SER A 100 7.90 -12.40 8.46
CA SER A 100 8.16 -13.84 8.39
C SER A 100 9.43 -14.18 7.61
N ARG A 101 9.69 -13.50 6.48
CA ARG A 101 10.94 -13.66 5.72
C ARG A 101 12.17 -13.23 6.51
N ARG A 102 12.10 -12.11 7.22
CA ARG A 102 13.18 -11.62 8.08
C ARG A 102 13.52 -12.60 9.20
N ILE A 103 12.51 -13.14 9.87
CA ILE A 103 12.71 -14.14 10.94
C ILE A 103 13.36 -15.40 10.38
N LYS A 104 12.87 -15.94 9.27
CA LYS A 104 13.48 -17.12 8.61
C LYS A 104 14.95 -16.85 8.25
N ALA A 105 15.25 -15.68 7.68
CA ALA A 105 16.62 -15.31 7.32
C ALA A 105 17.55 -15.20 8.53
N LEU A 106 17.07 -14.72 9.68
CA LEU A 106 17.85 -14.67 10.92
C LEU A 106 18.16 -16.07 11.46
N ILE A 107 17.15 -16.94 11.54
CA ILE A 107 17.32 -18.34 12.01
C ILE A 107 18.28 -19.13 11.11
N SER A 108 18.17 -18.97 9.78
CA SER A 108 19.06 -19.63 8.82
C SER A 108 20.51 -19.13 8.87
N ARG A 109 20.77 -17.95 9.44
CA ARG A 109 22.13 -17.46 9.68
C ARG A 109 22.72 -18.07 10.94
N GLU A 110 21.95 -18.19 12.01
CA GLU A 110 22.42 -18.78 13.28
C GLU A 110 22.75 -20.27 13.17
N THR A 111 21.96 -21.01 12.37
CA THR A 111 22.16 -22.46 12.12
C THR A 111 23.31 -22.79 11.17
N LYS A 112 23.90 -21.82 10.46
CA LYS A 112 25.09 -22.03 9.61
C LYS A 112 26.41 -21.95 10.37
N TYR A 113 26.39 -21.54 11.64
CA TYR A 113 27.56 -21.40 12.52
C TYR A 113 27.51 -22.34 13.74
N THR A 114 26.61 -23.34 13.72
CA THR A 114 26.55 -24.46 14.69
C THR A 114 26.91 -25.75 13.97
#